data_AF-N9Q3T5-F1
#
_entry.id   AF-N9Q3T5-F1
#
_cell.length_a   1.000
_cell.length_b   1.000
_cell.length_c   1.000
_cell.angle_alpha   90.00
_cell.angle_beta   90.00
_cell.angle_gamma   90.00
#
_symmetry.space_group_name_H-M   'P 1'
#
loop_
_entity.id
_entity.type
_entity.pdbx_description
1 polymer ?
#
loop_
_entity_poly.entity_id
_entity_poly.type
_entity_poly.pdbx_seq_one_letter_code
_entity_poly.pdbx_strand_id
1 'polypeptide(L)'
;MSHQNTVFHELIKPVVRQDFEQLAKVHHVGQKFRAASRWDQFIAILMSQFSCRQSLRDIQSNLECQQEKLSHLGAKSIPRSTLARINEQQPAALYQQLFYKLLKYYEHSKVAHKFRFKNPLYSLDASHIDLSLSLCEWAKVHDSKASMKLSIG
;
A
#
# COMPACT_ATOMS: atom_id res chain seq x y z
N MET A 1 -13.31 -21.40 15.81
CA MET A 1 -13.59 -20.01 15.40
C MET A 1 -13.74 -20.02 13.89
N SER A 2 -14.90 -19.67 13.33
CA SER A 2 -15.09 -19.72 11.87
C SER A 2 -14.23 -18.65 11.20
N HIS A 3 -13.52 -19.03 10.15
CA HIS A 3 -12.67 -18.13 9.39
C HIS A 3 -13.56 -17.10 8.67
N GLN A 4 -13.57 -15.85 9.14
CA GLN A 4 -14.23 -14.75 8.43
C GLN A 4 -13.17 -13.95 7.67
N ASN A 5 -13.19 -14.06 6.34
CA ASN A 5 -12.36 -13.19 5.49
C ASN A 5 -12.76 -11.75 5.73
N THR A 6 -11.77 -10.91 6.04
CA THR A 6 -11.99 -9.46 6.10
C THR A 6 -12.14 -8.91 4.69
N VAL A 7 -12.82 -7.77 4.53
CA VAL A 7 -12.85 -7.04 3.24
C VAL A 7 -11.43 -6.74 2.77
N PHE A 8 -10.52 -6.47 3.70
CA PHE A 8 -9.11 -6.24 3.43
C PHE A 8 -8.40 -7.49 2.86
N HIS A 9 -8.77 -8.70 3.29
CA HIS A 9 -8.29 -9.94 2.66
C HIS A 9 -8.69 -10.03 1.19
N GLU A 10 -9.95 -9.73 0.84
CA GLU A 10 -10.39 -9.73 -0.56
C GLU A 10 -9.68 -8.66 -1.39
N LEU A 11 -9.37 -7.49 -0.81
CA LEU A 11 -8.60 -6.44 -1.48
C LEU A 11 -7.15 -6.86 -1.79
N ILE A 12 -6.52 -7.64 -0.91
CA ILE A 12 -5.13 -8.09 -1.08
C ILE A 12 -5.03 -9.34 -1.94
N LYS A 13 -6.13 -10.09 -2.11
CA LYS A 13 -6.18 -11.34 -2.88
C LYS A 13 -5.49 -11.31 -4.26
N PRO A 14 -5.50 -10.21 -5.04
CA PRO A 14 -4.74 -10.14 -6.30
C PRO A 14 -3.22 -10.21 -6.12
N VAL A 15 -2.72 -9.84 -4.94
CA VAL A 15 -1.30 -9.90 -4.59
C VAL A 15 -0.96 -11.32 -4.14
N VAL A 16 -0.43 -12.12 -5.06
CA VAL A 16 0.06 -13.47 -4.74
C VAL A 16 1.25 -13.37 -3.78
N ARG A 17 1.13 -14.00 -2.61
CA ARG A 17 2.12 -13.90 -1.53
C ARG A 17 3.53 -14.36 -1.96
N GLN A 18 3.61 -15.47 -2.69
CA GLN A 18 4.88 -16.03 -3.16
C GLN A 18 5.60 -15.07 -4.11
N ASP A 19 4.84 -14.47 -5.04
CA ASP A 19 5.36 -13.48 -5.99
C ASP A 19 5.89 -12.24 -5.27
N PHE A 20 5.14 -11.75 -4.28
CA PHE A 20 5.57 -10.62 -3.46
C PHE A 20 6.88 -10.96 -2.73
N GLU A 21 6.98 -12.14 -2.11
CA GLU A 21 8.19 -12.53 -1.37
C GLU A 21 9.40 -12.72 -2.29
N GLN A 22 9.19 -13.16 -3.53
CA GLN A 22 10.25 -13.22 -4.53
C GLN A 22 10.75 -11.81 -4.87
N LEU A 23 9.84 -10.87 -5.16
CA LEU A 23 10.19 -9.47 -5.38
C LEU A 23 10.87 -8.85 -4.15
N ALA A 24 10.39 -9.18 -2.96
CA ALA A 24 10.97 -8.73 -1.70
C ALA A 24 12.42 -9.17 -1.54
N LYS A 25 12.75 -10.41 -1.94
CA LYS A 25 14.14 -10.90 -1.91
C LYS A 25 15.02 -10.18 -2.93
N VAL A 26 14.51 -9.94 -4.14
CA VAL A 26 15.25 -9.26 -5.22
C VAL A 26 15.58 -7.80 -4.85
N HIS A 27 14.63 -7.10 -4.23
CA HIS A 27 14.77 -5.69 -3.86
C HIS A 27 15.21 -5.47 -2.41
N HIS A 28 15.59 -6.52 -1.67
CA HIS A 28 16.04 -6.38 -0.29
C HIS A 28 17.43 -5.74 -0.25
N VAL A 29 17.58 -4.73 0.60
CA VAL A 29 18.87 -4.06 0.82
C VAL A 29 19.31 -4.25 2.27
N GLY A 30 20.57 -4.64 2.47
CA GLY A 30 21.18 -4.78 3.79
C GLY A 30 20.86 -6.10 4.51
N GLN A 31 20.95 -6.07 5.84
CA GLN A 31 20.80 -7.28 6.66
C GLN A 31 19.36 -7.81 6.68
N LYS A 32 19.21 -9.12 6.89
CA LYS A 32 17.89 -9.75 7.08
C LYS A 32 17.19 -9.19 8.31
N PHE A 33 15.89 -9.00 8.21
CA PHE A 33 15.08 -8.59 9.35
C PHE A 33 14.94 -9.72 10.37
N ARG A 34 15.02 -9.37 11.66
CA ARG A 34 14.88 -10.33 12.76
C ARG A 34 13.42 -10.58 13.16
N ALA A 35 12.64 -9.52 13.23
CA ALA A 35 11.31 -9.54 13.85
C ALA A 35 10.17 -9.08 12.92
N ALA A 36 10.45 -8.69 11.68
CA ALA A 36 9.46 -8.23 10.71
C ALA A 36 9.82 -8.72 9.30
N SER A 37 8.88 -8.65 8.38
CA SER A 37 9.09 -8.95 6.96
C SER A 37 8.68 -7.78 6.08
N ARG A 38 9.09 -7.80 4.80
CA ARG A 38 8.56 -6.86 3.81
C ARG A 38 7.05 -6.99 3.63
N TRP A 39 6.50 -8.19 3.85
CA TRP A 39 5.05 -8.37 3.82
C TRP A 39 4.35 -7.66 4.96
N ASP A 40 4.87 -7.82 6.19
CA ASP A 40 4.29 -7.14 7.36
C ASP A 40 4.25 -5.63 7.11
N GLN A 41 5.34 -5.06 6.58
CA GLN A 41 5.42 -3.63 6.29
C GLN A 41 4.52 -3.21 5.12
N PHE A 42 4.36 -4.04 4.09
CA PHE A 42 3.36 -3.80 3.03
C PHE A 42 1.94 -3.76 3.59
N ILE A 43 1.56 -4.72 4.44
CA ILE A 43 0.25 -4.74 5.08
C ILE A 43 0.04 -3.52 5.97
N ALA A 44 1.06 -3.13 6.74
CA ALA A 44 1.02 -1.93 7.58
C ALA A 44 0.73 -0.66 6.77
N ILE A 45 1.45 -0.45 5.66
CA ILE A 45 1.26 0.71 4.78
C ILE A 45 -0.10 0.64 4.08
N LEU A 46 -0.47 -0.52 3.53
CA LEU A 46 -1.72 -0.64 2.79
C LEU A 46 -2.93 -0.39 3.70
N MET A 47 -2.91 -0.97 4.91
CA MET A 47 -3.95 -0.73 5.90
C MET A 47 -3.98 0.74 6.34
N SER A 48 -2.83 1.40 6.48
CA SER A 48 -2.78 2.81 6.84
C SER A 48 -3.41 3.70 5.78
N GLN A 49 -3.19 3.40 4.49
CA GLN A 49 -3.81 4.14 3.39
C GLN A 49 -5.33 3.99 3.40
N PHE A 50 -5.86 2.76 3.54
CA PHE A 50 -7.30 2.54 3.54
C PHE A 50 -8.02 3.07 4.78
N SER A 51 -7.33 3.15 5.91
CA SER A 51 -7.89 3.67 7.16
C SER A 51 -7.53 5.15 7.43
N CYS A 52 -6.94 5.83 6.44
CA CYS A 52 -6.51 7.22 6.50
C CYS A 52 -5.59 7.55 7.70
N ARG A 53 -4.74 6.58 8.09
CA ARG A 53 -3.82 6.72 9.23
C ARG A 53 -2.52 7.35 8.76
N GLN A 54 -2.16 8.49 9.36
CA GLN A 54 -1.03 9.30 8.90
C GLN A 54 0.23 9.15 9.77
N SER A 55 0.10 8.77 11.04
CA SER A 55 1.26 8.66 11.94
C SER A 55 1.71 7.22 12.15
N LEU A 56 3.02 6.97 12.22
CA LEU A 56 3.56 5.64 12.47
C LEU A 56 3.12 5.05 13.82
N ARG A 57 2.84 5.91 14.82
CA ARG A 57 2.32 5.48 16.12
C ARG A 57 0.88 4.97 15.97
N ASP A 58 0.05 5.71 15.26
CA ASP A 58 -1.35 5.34 15.02
C ASP A 58 -1.44 4.05 14.17
N ILE A 59 -0.57 3.90 13.18
CA ILE A 59 -0.45 2.65 12.40
C ILE A 59 -0.09 1.47 13.31
N GLN A 60 0.93 1.62 14.19
CA GLN A 60 1.31 0.55 15.12
C GLN A 60 0.14 0.19 16.05
N SER A 61 -0.48 1.16 16.72
CA SER A 61 -1.59 0.90 17.63
C SER A 61 -2.77 0.23 16.92
N ASN A 62 -3.06 0.63 15.68
CA ASN A 62 -4.11 -0.02 14.89
C ASN A 62 -3.78 -1.47 14.52
N LEU A 63 -2.52 -1.77 14.19
CA LEU A 63 -2.05 -3.13 13.93
C LEU A 63 -2.13 -4.01 15.18
N GLU A 64 -1.76 -3.46 16.34
CA GLU A 64 -1.85 -4.16 17.64
C GLU A 64 -3.30 -4.52 17.98
N CYS A 65 -4.25 -3.59 17.80
CA CYS A 65 -5.67 -3.87 18.01
C CYS A 65 -6.25 -4.92 17.05
N GLN A 66 -5.62 -5.14 15.89
CA GLN A 66 -6.12 -6.04 14.84
C GLN A 66 -5.29 -7.32 14.69
N GLN A 67 -4.49 -7.68 15.70
CA GLN A 67 -3.49 -8.74 15.59
C GLN A 67 -4.05 -10.12 15.20
N GLU A 68 -5.24 -10.48 15.70
CA GLU A 68 -5.92 -11.72 15.30
C GLU A 68 -6.26 -11.71 13.80
N LYS A 69 -6.76 -10.59 13.27
CA LYS A 69 -7.09 -10.44 11.85
C LYS A 69 -5.84 -10.44 10.95
N LEU A 70 -4.74 -9.85 11.43
CA LEU A 70 -3.46 -9.86 10.72
C LEU A 70 -2.91 -11.28 10.54
N SER A 71 -3.10 -12.16 11.54
CA SER A 71 -2.63 -13.54 11.47
C SER A 71 -3.24 -14.29 10.28
N HIS A 72 -4.51 -14.03 9.96
CA HIS A 72 -5.20 -14.61 8.79
C HIS A 72 -4.67 -14.06 7.46
N LEU A 73 -3.98 -12.93 7.46
CA LEU A 73 -3.32 -12.34 6.28
C LEU A 73 -1.85 -12.79 6.17
N GLY A 74 -1.39 -13.67 7.05
CA GLY A 74 0.01 -14.05 7.16
C GLY A 74 0.91 -12.87 7.51
N ALA A 75 0.38 -11.91 8.29
CA ALA A 75 1.08 -10.72 8.75
C ALA A 75 1.03 -10.61 10.28
N LYS A 76 1.90 -9.77 10.84
CA LYS A 76 1.91 -9.45 12.27
C LYS A 76 2.06 -7.95 12.51
N SER A 77 1.75 -7.52 13.72
CA SER A 77 2.05 -6.16 14.15
C SER A 77 3.57 -5.91 14.11
N ILE A 78 3.95 -4.68 13.73
CA ILE A 78 5.35 -4.26 13.62
C ILE A 78 5.59 -3.09 14.58
N PRO A 79 6.67 -3.12 15.38
CA PRO A 79 7.06 -1.97 16.20
C PRO A 79 7.32 -0.71 15.35
N ARG A 80 6.89 0.46 15.82
CA ARG A 80 7.07 1.75 15.12
C ARG A 80 8.51 1.99 14.65
N SER A 81 9.50 1.70 15.48
CA SER A 81 10.92 1.88 15.13
C SER A 81 11.35 0.97 13.97
N THR A 82 10.81 -0.25 13.92
CA THR A 82 11.09 -1.20 12.84
C THR A 82 10.41 -0.77 11.56
N LEU A 83 9.15 -0.33 11.63
CA LEU A 83 8.42 0.19 10.47
C LEU A 83 9.11 1.43 9.89
N ALA A 84 9.50 2.38 10.73
CA ALA A 84 10.23 3.58 10.32
C ALA A 84 11.52 3.22 9.57
N ARG A 85 12.35 2.35 10.18
CA ARG A 85 13.62 1.91 9.58
C ARG A 85 13.41 1.18 8.24
N ILE A 86 12.40 0.31 8.15
CA ILE A 86 12.12 -0.41 6.89
C ILE A 86 11.69 0.58 5.80
N ASN A 87 10.85 1.58 6.14
CA ASN A 87 10.42 2.60 5.19
C ASN A 87 11.57 3.49 4.70
N GLU A 88 12.54 3.77 5.57
CA GLU A 88 13.72 4.57 5.23
C GLU A 88 14.73 3.79 4.39
N GLN A 89 15.03 2.54 4.77
CA GLN A 89 16.17 1.80 4.21
C GLN A 89 15.82 0.95 2.99
N GLN A 90 14.56 0.53 2.84
CA GLN A 90 14.20 -0.38 1.77
C GLN A 90 13.66 0.37 0.56
N PRO A 91 14.12 0.04 -0.67
CA PRO A 91 13.74 0.77 -1.85
C PRO A 91 12.26 0.59 -2.20
N ALA A 92 11.65 1.67 -2.70
CA ALA A 92 10.27 1.66 -3.22
C ALA A 92 10.11 0.86 -4.53
N ALA A 93 11.23 0.52 -5.20
CA ALA A 93 11.27 -0.24 -6.45
C ALA A 93 10.49 -1.57 -6.38
N LEU A 94 10.43 -2.19 -5.20
CA LEU A 94 9.59 -3.37 -4.97
C LEU A 94 8.12 -3.11 -5.33
N TYR A 95 7.56 -1.99 -4.87
CA TYR A 95 6.15 -1.67 -5.09
C TYR A 95 5.86 -1.28 -6.53
N GLN A 96 6.82 -0.63 -7.19
CA GLN A 96 6.74 -0.36 -8.62
C GLN A 96 6.66 -1.67 -9.43
N GLN A 97 7.53 -2.63 -9.14
CA GLN A 97 7.50 -3.94 -9.82
C GLN A 97 6.22 -4.73 -9.48
N LEU A 98 5.76 -4.67 -8.23
CA LEU A 98 4.49 -5.26 -7.83
C LEU A 98 3.32 -4.67 -8.63
N PHE A 99 3.28 -3.34 -8.78
CA PHE A 99 2.27 -2.65 -9.57
C PHE A 99 2.26 -3.13 -11.02
N TYR A 100 3.41 -3.14 -11.69
CA TYR A 100 3.47 -3.60 -13.09
C TYR A 100 3.10 -5.07 -13.26
N LYS A 101 3.42 -5.93 -12.27
CA LYS A 101 3.00 -7.33 -12.28
C LYS A 101 1.48 -7.46 -12.19
N LEU A 102 0.85 -6.68 -11.31
CA LEU A 102 -0.62 -6.62 -11.19
C LEU A 102 -1.25 -6.05 -12.45
N LEU A 103 -0.72 -4.94 -12.97
CA LEU A 103 -1.20 -4.31 -14.20
C LEU A 103 -1.21 -5.32 -15.34
N LYS A 104 -0.09 -6.01 -15.56
CA LYS A 104 0.02 -7.04 -16.60
C LYS A 104 -1.01 -8.16 -16.39
N TYR A 105 -1.19 -8.63 -15.16
CA TYR A 105 -2.21 -9.64 -14.86
C TYR A 105 -3.62 -9.19 -15.30
N TYR A 106 -3.98 -7.95 -14.98
CA TYR A 106 -5.30 -7.39 -15.32
C TYR A 106 -5.46 -7.04 -16.80
N GLU A 107 -4.41 -6.58 -17.48
CA GLU A 107 -4.43 -6.36 -18.93
C GLU A 107 -4.72 -7.65 -19.71
N HIS A 108 -4.20 -8.79 -19.23
CA HIS A 108 -4.43 -10.10 -19.85
C HIS A 108 -5.71 -10.77 -19.34
N SER A 109 -6.25 -10.32 -18.20
CA SER A 109 -7.55 -10.74 -17.69
C SER A 109 -8.65 -10.08 -18.51
N LYS A 110 -8.96 -10.67 -19.67
CA LYS A 110 -10.10 -10.27 -20.50
C LYS A 110 -11.39 -10.48 -19.71
N VAL A 111 -11.86 -9.45 -19.00
CA VAL A 111 -13.26 -9.37 -18.61
C VAL A 111 -14.05 -9.25 -19.92
N ALA A 112 -14.67 -10.35 -20.34
CA ALA A 112 -15.37 -10.46 -21.63
C ALA A 112 -16.49 -9.42 -21.84
N HIS A 113 -16.87 -8.71 -20.78
CA HIS A 113 -17.84 -7.64 -20.80
C HIS A 113 -17.17 -6.33 -20.41
N LYS A 114 -17.38 -5.28 -21.21
CA LYS A 114 -17.02 -3.92 -20.81
C LYS A 114 -17.70 -3.63 -19.47
N PHE A 115 -16.91 -3.38 -18.44
CA PHE A 115 -17.45 -2.96 -17.15
C PHE A 115 -18.26 -1.68 -17.35
N ARG A 116 -19.58 -1.79 -17.31
CA ARG A 116 -20.50 -0.68 -17.53
C ARG A 116 -21.15 -0.31 -16.22
N PHE A 117 -20.86 0.88 -15.71
CA PHE A 117 -21.63 1.45 -14.63
C PHE A 117 -23.10 1.59 -15.07
N LYS A 118 -24.05 1.24 -14.19
CA LYS A 118 -25.48 1.42 -14.49
C LYS A 118 -25.87 2.91 -14.57
N ASN A 119 -25.07 3.78 -13.97
CA ASN A 119 -25.26 5.23 -13.91
C ASN A 119 -24.15 5.94 -14.71
N PRO A 120 -24.41 7.16 -15.24
CA PRO A 120 -23.36 7.99 -15.82
C PRO A 120 -22.23 8.18 -14.80
N LEU A 121 -21.02 7.76 -15.19
CA LEU A 121 -19.81 7.96 -14.41
C LEU A 121 -19.34 9.40 -14.61
N TYR A 122 -19.43 10.20 -13.56
CA TYR A 122 -18.79 11.52 -13.52
C TYR A 122 -17.43 11.36 -12.84
N SER A 123 -16.35 11.35 -13.63
CA SER A 123 -14.99 11.43 -13.08
C SER A 123 -14.69 12.89 -12.74
N LEU A 124 -14.79 13.23 -11.46
CA LEU A 124 -14.30 14.52 -10.95
C LEU A 124 -12.77 14.44 -10.82
N ASP A 125 -12.06 14.70 -11.92
CA ASP A 125 -10.60 14.84 -11.93
C ASP A 125 -10.20 16.21 -11.35
N ALA A 126 -10.21 16.32 -10.01
CA ALA A 126 -9.72 17.51 -9.32
C ALA A 126 -9.17 17.20 -7.92
N SER A 127 -8.70 15.98 -7.67
CA SER A 127 -8.04 15.66 -6.41
C SER A 127 -6.60 16.17 -6.44
N HIS A 128 -6.36 17.29 -5.75
CA HIS A 128 -5.02 17.72 -5.39
C HIS A 128 -4.50 16.82 -4.27
N ILE A 129 -3.41 16.11 -4.53
CA ILE A 129 -2.67 15.39 -3.51
C ILE A 129 -1.81 16.42 -2.80
N ASP A 130 -2.10 16.70 -1.53
CA ASP A 130 -1.28 17.59 -0.71
C ASP A 130 0.09 16.96 -0.47
N LEU A 131 1.13 17.73 -0.75
CA LEU A 131 2.53 17.33 -0.63
C LEU A 131 3.23 18.20 0.42
N SER A 132 4.27 17.65 1.03
CA SER A 132 5.12 18.44 1.94
C SER A 132 5.91 19.46 1.14
N LEU A 133 5.80 20.75 1.50
CA LEU A 133 6.61 21.83 0.91
C LEU A 133 8.11 21.55 1.03
N SER A 134 8.56 21.04 2.18
CA SER A 134 9.99 20.79 2.43
C SER A 134 10.57 19.64 1.61
N LEU A 135 9.73 18.70 1.16
CA LEU A 135 10.16 17.53 0.39
C LEU A 135 9.87 17.69 -1.11
N CYS A 136 8.90 18.53 -1.46
CA CYS A 136 8.38 18.69 -2.80
C CYS A 136 8.24 20.17 -3.15
N GLU A 137 9.32 20.94 -3.03
CA GLU A 137 9.33 22.37 -3.39
C GLU A 137 8.86 22.63 -4.82
N TRP A 138 9.18 21.71 -5.74
CA TRP A 138 8.75 21.76 -7.15
C TRP A 138 7.24 21.69 -7.33
N ALA A 139 6.49 21.21 -6.32
CA ALA A 139 5.03 21.10 -6.35
C ALA A 139 4.34 22.26 -5.60
N LYS A 140 5.05 23.35 -5.31
CA LYS A 140 4.52 24.52 -4.60
C LYS A 140 3.42 25.21 -5.43
N VAL A 141 2.23 25.31 -4.84
CA VAL A 141 1.08 26.04 -5.42
C VAL A 141 0.98 27.43 -4.78
N HIS A 142 1.21 27.53 -3.47
CA HIS A 142 1.31 28.78 -2.71
C HIS A 142 2.24 28.62 -1.50
N ASP A 143 2.52 29.71 -0.78
CA ASP A 143 3.53 29.74 0.30
C ASP A 143 3.32 28.68 1.40
N SER A 144 2.07 28.29 1.64
CA SER A 144 1.68 27.30 2.63
C SER A 144 1.22 25.95 2.05
N LYS A 145 1.29 25.75 0.73
CA LYS A 145 0.82 24.49 0.11
C LYS A 145 1.64 24.07 -1.09
N ALA A 146 2.09 22.83 -1.04
CA ALA A 146 2.49 22.09 -2.22
C ALA A 146 1.42 21.04 -2.52
N SER A 147 1.05 20.88 -3.79
CA SER A 147 0.14 19.80 -4.18
C SER A 147 0.35 19.41 -5.64
N MET A 148 0.05 18.16 -5.95
CA MET A 148 0.07 17.65 -7.32
C MET A 148 -1.33 17.20 -7.72
N LYS A 149 -1.76 17.56 -8.93
CA LYS A 149 -2.95 16.99 -9.54
C LYS A 149 -2.58 15.71 -10.27
N LEU A 150 -3.22 14.61 -9.92
CA LEU A 150 -3.06 13.34 -10.60
C LEU A 150 -4.05 13.23 -11.76
N SER A 151 -3.60 13.49 -12.98
CA SER A 151 -4.42 13.22 -14.18
C SER A 151 -4.26 11.77 -14.61
N ILE A 152 -5.34 10.99 -14.52
CA ILE A 152 -5.41 9.62 -15.05
C ILE A 152 -6.09 9.73 -16.42
N GLY A 153 -5.30 9.57 -17.49
CA GLY A 153 -5.77 9.49 -18.88
C GLY A 153 -5.96 8.06 -19.35
#